data_AF-A0A5E5P405-F1
#
_entry.id   AF-A0A5E5P405-F1
#
_cell.length_a   1.000
_cell.length_b   1.000
_cell.length_c   1.000
_cell.angle_alpha   90.00
_cell.angle_beta   90.00
_cell.angle_gamma   90.00
#
_symmetry.space_group_name_H-M   'P 1'
#
loop_
_entity.id
_entity.type
_entity.pdbx_description
1 polymer ?
#
loop_
_entity_poly.entity_id
_entity_poly.type
_entity_poly.pdbx_seq_one_letter_code
_entity_poly.pdbx_strand_id
1 'polypeptide(L)'
;MTKAYIQPTPGNDQRPGTISLMSTTDYDPNTPRPTTPLLVGKYVVHRKPLARTPLTNYMIMFGGVIVGTQVSMPSVADCDAASNRERNRRAAIEEAQAARTAKIEACNAKARATRAKRKAANASRAKEAA
;
A
#
# COMPACT_ATOMS: atom_id res chain seq x y z
N MET A 1 -20.54 29.90 -1.88
CA MET A 1 -19.24 30.35 -1.33
C MET A 1 -18.12 29.87 -2.24
N THR A 2 -17.81 30.66 -3.26
CA THR A 2 -16.75 30.41 -4.25
C THR A 2 -15.44 30.97 -3.69
N LYS A 3 -14.47 30.09 -3.39
CA LYS A 3 -13.14 30.51 -2.95
C LYS A 3 -12.42 31.11 -4.15
N ALA A 4 -12.10 32.41 -4.09
CA ALA A 4 -11.35 33.08 -5.14
C ALA A 4 -9.99 32.39 -5.33
N TYR A 5 -9.71 31.88 -6.53
CA TYR A 5 -8.34 31.54 -6.91
C TYR A 5 -7.56 32.86 -6.90
N ILE A 6 -6.47 32.90 -6.13
CA ILE A 6 -5.54 34.03 -6.13
C ILE A 6 -5.04 34.16 -7.56
N GLN A 7 -5.49 35.19 -8.28
CA GLN A 7 -4.87 35.55 -9.54
C GLN A 7 -3.51 36.17 -9.23
N PRO A 8 -2.41 35.71 -9.84
CA PRO A 8 -1.10 36.27 -9.60
C PRO A 8 -1.08 37.70 -10.15
N THR A 9 -0.88 38.67 -9.27
CA THR A 9 -0.60 40.06 -9.66
C THR A 9 0.80 40.11 -10.27
N PRO A 10 1.00 40.85 -11.38
CA PRO A 10 2.22 40.77 -12.20
C PRO A 10 3.47 41.42 -11.58
N GLY A 11 3.50 41.67 -10.26
CA GLY A 11 4.45 42.63 -9.66
C GLY A 11 5.43 42.12 -8.61
N ASN A 12 5.20 40.98 -7.94
CA ASN A 12 5.83 40.78 -6.61
C ASN A 12 6.83 39.63 -6.44
N ASP A 13 7.04 38.77 -7.45
CA ASP A 13 7.96 37.62 -7.31
C ASP A 13 9.17 37.66 -8.27
N GLN A 14 9.41 38.78 -8.97
CA GLN A 14 10.58 38.93 -9.83
C GLN A 14 11.80 39.39 -9.02
N ARG A 15 12.67 38.44 -8.65
CA ARG A 15 14.05 38.74 -8.23
C ARG A 15 14.83 39.15 -9.50
N PRO A 16 15.40 40.36 -9.59
CA PRO A 16 16.09 40.81 -10.79
C PRO A 16 17.29 39.90 -11.07
N GLY A 17 17.34 39.27 -12.25
CA GLY A 17 18.44 38.41 -12.70
C GLY A 17 18.15 36.90 -12.76
N THR A 18 16.97 36.44 -12.35
CA THR A 18 16.58 35.02 -12.47
C THR A 18 15.40 34.88 -13.44
N ILE A 19 15.54 34.05 -14.48
CA ILE A 19 14.38 33.64 -15.30
C ILE A 19 13.51 32.74 -14.42
N SER A 20 12.38 33.25 -13.95
CA SER A 20 11.36 32.42 -13.31
C SER A 20 10.60 31.66 -14.40
N LEU A 21 10.73 30.33 -14.40
CA LEU A 21 9.95 29.48 -15.30
C LEU A 21 8.52 29.35 -14.74
N MET A 22 7.64 30.27 -15.12
CA MET A 22 6.21 30.12 -14.85
C MET A 22 5.58 29.32 -16.01
N SER A 23 5.25 28.04 -15.75
CA SER A 23 4.39 27.27 -16.65
C SER A 23 2.95 27.37 -16.19
N THR A 24 2.12 28.10 -16.94
CA THR A 24 0.66 28.06 -16.79
C THR A 24 0.10 26.97 -17.69
N THR A 25 -0.61 26.00 -17.11
CA THR A 25 -1.35 25.00 -17.86
C THR A 25 -2.84 25.29 -17.78
N ASP A 26 -3.47 25.55 -18.91
CA ASP A 26 -4.92 25.69 -18.97
C ASP A 26 -5.58 24.34 -18.68
N TYR A 27 -6.36 24.30 -17.59
CA TYR A 27 -7.05 23.09 -17.14
C TYR A 27 -8.55 23.26 -17.32
N ASP A 28 -9.14 22.48 -18.24
CA ASP A 28 -10.59 22.32 -18.33
C ASP A 28 -11.05 21.11 -17.48
N PRO A 29 -11.82 21.32 -16.40
CA PRO A 29 -12.34 20.25 -15.57
C PRO A 29 -13.27 19.27 -16.29
N ASN A 30 -13.90 19.68 -17.40
CA ASN A 30 -14.91 18.91 -18.11
C ASN A 30 -14.34 18.10 -19.29
N THR A 31 -13.10 18.37 -19.70
CA THR A 31 -12.47 17.63 -20.78
C THR A 31 -12.26 16.15 -20.37
N PRO A 32 -12.66 15.16 -21.20
CA PRO A 32 -12.44 13.75 -20.92
C PRO A 32 -10.95 13.44 -20.74
N ARG A 33 -10.60 12.80 -19.63
CA ARG A 33 -9.20 12.50 -19.29
C ARG A 33 -8.85 11.04 -19.55
N PRO A 34 -7.60 10.75 -19.95
CA PRO A 34 -7.19 9.39 -20.24
C PRO A 34 -7.13 8.55 -18.95
N THR A 35 -8.04 7.59 -18.84
CA THR A 35 -8.13 6.62 -17.73
C THR A 35 -7.57 5.25 -18.11
N THR A 36 -7.19 5.05 -19.37
CA THR A 36 -6.66 3.77 -19.83
C THR A 36 -5.35 3.45 -19.12
N PRO A 37 -5.09 2.18 -18.76
CA PRO A 37 -3.82 1.80 -18.16
C PRO A 37 -2.64 2.11 -19.07
N LEU A 38 -1.49 2.39 -18.48
CA LEU A 38 -0.24 2.64 -19.17
C LEU A 38 0.75 1.52 -18.86
N LEU A 39 1.54 1.14 -19.86
CA LEU A 39 2.63 0.19 -19.69
C LEU A 39 3.93 0.95 -19.47
N VAL A 40 4.56 0.74 -18.32
CA VAL A 40 5.89 1.27 -17.99
C VAL A 40 6.86 0.09 -17.97
N GLY A 41 7.53 -0.15 -19.10
CA GLY A 41 8.31 -1.36 -19.30
C GLY A 41 7.44 -2.61 -19.18
N LYS A 42 7.69 -3.44 -18.16
CA LYS A 42 6.91 -4.66 -17.85
C LYS A 42 5.75 -4.43 -16.88
N TYR A 43 5.59 -3.22 -16.36
CA TYR A 43 4.63 -2.90 -15.30
C TYR A 43 3.37 -2.26 -15.86
N VAL A 44 2.23 -2.63 -15.28
CA VAL A 44 0.94 -1.98 -15.56
C VAL A 44 0.73 -0.87 -14.54
N VAL A 45 0.42 0.32 -15.02
CA VAL A 45 0.13 1.49 -14.20
C VAL A 45 -1.27 2.00 -14.55
N HIS A 46 -2.19 2.00 -13.59
CA HIS A 46 -3.50 2.62 -13.78
C HIS A 46 -3.41 4.13 -13.62
N ARG A 47 -4.22 4.83 -14.43
CA ARG A 47 -4.36 6.28 -14.36
C ARG A 47 -5.71 6.62 -13.75
N LYS A 48 -5.68 7.37 -12.66
CA LYS A 48 -6.88 7.90 -12.01
C LYS A 48 -6.77 9.42 -11.95
N PRO A 49 -7.42 10.14 -12.88
CA PRO A 49 -7.51 11.58 -12.83
C PRO A 49 -8.12 12.04 -11.51
N LEU A 50 -7.52 13.04 -10.86
CA LEU A 50 -8.04 13.59 -9.62
C LEU A 50 -9.13 14.63 -9.93
N ALA A 51 -10.26 14.54 -9.24
CA ALA A 51 -11.36 15.47 -9.42
C ALA A 51 -10.92 16.90 -9.10
N ARG A 52 -11.32 17.86 -9.94
CA ARG A 52 -11.10 19.30 -9.73
C ARG A 52 -9.63 19.75 -9.66
N THR A 53 -8.68 18.89 -10.07
CA THR A 53 -7.26 19.23 -10.17
C THR A 53 -6.70 18.77 -11.52
N PRO A 54 -5.65 19.41 -12.07
CA PRO A 54 -4.99 18.96 -13.29
C PRO A 54 -4.22 17.64 -13.12
N LEU A 55 -4.09 17.17 -11.89
CA LEU A 55 -3.23 16.06 -11.52
C LEU A 55 -3.88 14.71 -11.82
N THR A 56 -3.03 13.74 -12.16
CA THR A 56 -3.42 12.34 -12.35
C THR A 56 -2.69 11.49 -11.32
N ASN A 57 -3.42 10.64 -10.61
CA ASN A 57 -2.82 9.66 -9.73
C ASN A 57 -2.46 8.40 -10.54
N TYR A 58 -1.19 8.04 -10.54
CA TYR A 58 -0.65 6.85 -11.16
C TYR A 58 -0.54 5.74 -10.12
N MET A 59 -1.23 4.64 -10.37
CA MET A 59 -1.33 3.51 -9.45
C MET A 59 -0.54 2.34 -10.03
N ILE A 60 0.59 2.02 -9.41
CA ILE A 60 1.51 0.96 -9.84
C ILE A 60 0.89 -0.38 -9.43
N MET A 61 0.70 -1.27 -10.40
CA MET A 61 0.12 -2.59 -10.17
C MET A 61 1.18 -3.68 -10.11
N PHE A 62 0.98 -4.62 -9.19
CA PHE A 62 1.75 -5.84 -9.10
C PHE A 62 0.83 -7.01 -8.72
N GLY A 63 0.73 -8.02 -9.60
CA GLY A 63 -0.09 -9.21 -9.36
C GLY A 63 -1.57 -8.90 -9.07
N GLY A 64 -2.15 -7.91 -9.74
CA GLY A 64 -3.54 -7.48 -9.55
C GLY A 64 -3.78 -6.56 -8.34
N VAL A 65 -2.75 -6.23 -7.56
CA VAL A 65 -2.84 -5.37 -6.38
C VAL A 65 -2.11 -4.05 -6.64
N ILE A 66 -2.62 -2.96 -6.08
CA ILE A 66 -1.98 -1.65 -6.11
C ILE A 66 -0.87 -1.63 -5.05
N VAL A 67 0.39 -1.49 -5.49
CA VAL A 67 1.57 -1.51 -4.62
C VAL A 67 2.16 -0.14 -4.34
N GLY A 68 1.79 0.84 -5.14
CA GLY A 68 2.24 2.22 -4.99
C GLY A 68 1.33 3.18 -5.73
N THR A 69 1.27 4.41 -5.24
CA THR A 69 0.53 5.50 -5.87
C THR A 69 1.38 6.76 -5.86
N GLN A 70 1.38 7.48 -6.96
CA GLN A 70 2.11 8.74 -7.08
C GLN A 70 1.45 9.67 -8.09
N VAL A 71 1.63 10.98 -7.90
CA VAL A 71 1.03 12.00 -8.76
C VAL A 71 1.85 12.24 -10.05
N SER A 72 3.16 12.03 -9.99
CA SER A 72 4.04 12.08 -11.16
C SER A 72 4.01 10.75 -11.91
N MET A 73 4.27 10.79 -13.21
CA MET A 73 4.40 9.58 -14.03
C MET A 73 5.58 8.74 -13.49
N PRO A 74 5.35 7.46 -13.13
CA PRO A 74 6.40 6.61 -12.59
C PRO A 74 7.40 6.21 -13.65
N SER A 75 8.67 6.15 -13.25
CA SER A 75 9.73 5.52 -14.01
C SER A 75 9.72 3.99 -13.81
N VAL A 76 10.47 3.27 -14.65
CA VAL A 76 10.66 1.82 -14.48
C VAL A 76 11.27 1.50 -13.12
N ALA A 77 12.23 2.31 -12.66
CA ALA A 77 12.89 2.15 -11.37
C ALA A 77 11.92 2.32 -10.19
N ASP A 78 10.99 3.28 -10.28
CA ASP A 78 9.95 3.46 -9.25
C ASP A 78 9.04 2.23 -9.16
N CYS A 79 8.67 1.67 -10.32
CA CYS A 79 7.87 0.45 -10.38
C CYS A 79 8.61 -0.78 -9.85
N ASP A 80 9.91 -0.94 -10.15
CA ASP A 80 10.75 -2.00 -9.59
C ASP A 80 10.85 -1.87 -8.06
N ALA A 81 11.10 -0.67 -7.56
CA ALA A 81 11.18 -0.40 -6.12
C ALA A 81 9.85 -0.71 -5.41
N ALA A 82 8.72 -0.27 -5.98
CA ALA A 82 7.39 -0.56 -5.42
C ALA A 82 7.10 -2.07 -5.38
N SER A 83 7.44 -2.78 -6.45
CA SER A 83 7.24 -4.23 -6.54
C SER A 83 8.11 -4.99 -5.53
N ASN A 84 9.37 -4.60 -5.37
CA ASN A 84 10.27 -5.22 -4.39
C ASN A 84 9.82 -4.98 -2.96
N ARG A 85 9.34 -3.76 -2.63
CA ARG A 85 8.75 -3.46 -1.32
C ARG A 85 7.56 -4.36 -1.01
N GLU A 86 6.67 -4.57 -1.98
CA GLU A 86 5.51 -5.44 -1.80
C GLU A 86 5.92 -6.92 -1.61
N ARG A 87 6.90 -7.41 -2.39
CA ARG A 87 7.41 -8.79 -2.21
C ARG A 87 7.97 -8.99 -0.81
N ASN A 88 8.80 -8.06 -0.34
CA ASN A 88 9.39 -8.12 0.99
C ASN A 88 8.30 -8.06 2.08
N ARG A 89 7.27 -7.24 1.87
CA ARG A 89 6.12 -7.18 2.78
C ARG A 89 5.39 -8.52 2.85
N ARG A 90 5.13 -9.16 1.70
CA ARG A 90 4.45 -10.47 1.66
C ARG A 90 5.27 -11.55 2.37
N ALA A 91 6.57 -11.61 2.09
CA ALA A 91 7.48 -12.54 2.78
C ALA A 91 7.46 -12.34 4.30
N ALA A 92 7.55 -11.10 4.77
CA ALA A 92 7.50 -10.80 6.21
C ALA A 92 6.16 -11.19 6.86
N ILE A 93 5.04 -11.05 6.15
CA ILE A 93 3.72 -11.48 6.63
C ILE A 93 3.66 -13.01 6.73
N GLU A 94 4.14 -13.72 5.72
CA GLU A 94 4.19 -15.19 5.70
C GLU A 94 5.04 -15.74 6.84
N GLU A 95 6.23 -15.17 7.06
CA GLU A 95 7.09 -15.53 8.20
C GLU A 95 6.41 -15.29 9.54
N ALA A 96 5.76 -14.12 9.71
CA ALA A 96 5.03 -13.80 10.92
C ALA A 96 3.85 -14.75 11.16
N GLN A 97 3.15 -15.16 10.10
CA GLN A 97 2.07 -16.13 10.18
C GLN A 97 2.59 -17.52 10.58
N ALA A 98 3.66 -18.00 9.94
CA ALA A 98 4.30 -19.27 10.29
C ALA A 98 4.79 -19.30 11.75
N ALA A 99 5.37 -18.19 12.23
CA ALA A 99 5.78 -18.09 13.64
C ALA A 99 4.58 -18.11 14.59
N ARG A 100 3.45 -17.49 14.21
CA ARG A 100 2.21 -17.52 15.00
C ARG A 100 1.60 -18.91 15.05
N THR A 101 1.51 -19.61 13.91
CA THR A 101 0.96 -20.98 13.87
C THR A 101 1.81 -21.93 14.70
N ALA A 102 3.14 -21.88 14.57
CA ALA A 102 4.04 -22.69 15.39
C ALA A 102 3.86 -22.45 16.90
N LYS A 103 3.68 -21.19 17.32
CA LYS A 103 3.40 -20.86 18.73
C LYS A 103 2.05 -21.44 19.20
N ILE A 104 1.00 -21.32 18.38
CA ILE A 104 -0.32 -21.86 18.68
C ILE A 104 -0.25 -23.39 18.82
N GLU A 105 0.44 -24.06 17.90
CA GLU A 105 0.64 -25.50 17.94
C GLU A 105 1.41 -25.95 19.18
N ALA A 106 2.48 -25.24 19.54
CA ALA A 106 3.24 -25.53 20.76
C ALA A 106 2.38 -25.36 22.03
N CYS A 107 1.57 -24.30 22.11
CA CYS A 107 0.63 -24.10 23.22
C CYS A 107 -0.42 -25.21 23.28
N ASN A 108 -0.98 -25.60 22.13
CA ASN A 108 -1.96 -26.68 22.03
C ASN A 108 -1.35 -28.03 22.43
N ALA A 109 -0.12 -28.32 22.03
CA ALA A 109 0.59 -29.53 22.43
C ALA A 109 0.79 -29.59 23.95
N LYS A 110 1.21 -28.47 24.57
CA LYS A 110 1.33 -28.36 26.04
C LYS A 110 -0.03 -28.57 26.73
N ALA A 111 -1.10 -27.97 26.23
CA ALA A 111 -2.44 -28.13 26.79
C ALA A 111 -2.96 -29.59 26.66
N ARG A 112 -2.68 -30.26 25.55
CA ARG A 112 -3.02 -31.68 25.37
C ARG A 112 -2.25 -32.56 26.34
N ALA A 113 -0.95 -32.31 26.53
CA ALA A 113 -0.12 -33.03 27.48
C ALA A 113 -0.59 -32.85 28.94
N THR A 114 -0.92 -31.63 29.36
CA THR A 114 -1.46 -31.38 30.71
C THR A 114 -2.84 -32.03 30.90
N ARG A 115 -3.72 -31.99 29.90
CA ARG A 115 -5.02 -32.67 29.94
C ARG A 115 -4.87 -34.19 30.02
N ALA A 116 -3.94 -34.78 29.27
CA ALA A 116 -3.65 -36.21 29.33
C ALA A 116 -3.15 -36.63 30.72
N LYS A 117 -2.21 -35.87 31.30
CA LYS A 117 -1.73 -36.09 32.69
C LYS A 117 -2.87 -36.01 33.71
N ARG A 118 -3.72 -34.99 33.63
CA ARG A 118 -4.89 -34.85 34.52
C ARG A 118 -5.88 -36.02 34.36
N LYS A 119 -6.14 -36.45 33.13
CA LYS A 119 -7.02 -37.59 32.86
C LYS A 119 -6.46 -38.89 33.47
N ALA A 120 -5.16 -39.13 33.32
CA ALA A 120 -4.50 -40.29 33.92
C ALA A 120 -4.55 -40.28 35.45
N ALA A 121 -4.27 -39.13 36.08
CA ALA A 121 -4.36 -38.97 37.54
C ALA A 121 -5.79 -39.15 38.09
N ASN A 122 -6.81 -38.69 37.37
CA ASN A 122 -8.19 -38.92 37.75
C ASN A 122 -8.59 -40.40 37.62
N ALA A 123 -8.09 -41.09 36.58
CA ALA A 123 -8.35 -42.51 36.39
C ALA A 123 -7.70 -43.39 37.46
N SER A 124 -6.51 -43.05 37.95
CA SER A 124 -5.88 -43.80 39.05
C SER A 124 -6.63 -43.62 40.37
N ARG A 125 -7.04 -42.39 40.71
CA ARG A 125 -7.88 -42.13 41.90
C ARG A 125 -9.21 -42.86 41.88
N ALA A 126 -9.85 -42.95 40.71
CA ALA A 126 -11.11 -43.70 40.56
C ALA A 126 -10.93 -45.21 40.79
N LYS A 127 -9.75 -45.78 40.52
CA LYS A 127 -9.44 -47.19 40.78
C LYS A 127 -9.11 -47.48 42.24
N GLU A 128 -8.53 -46.52 42.97
CA GLU A 128 -8.25 -46.65 44.41
C GLU A 128 -9.51 -46.52 45.28
N ALA A 129 -10.58 -45.92 44.74
CA ALA A 129 -11.84 -45.70 45.44
C ALA A 129 -12.92 -46.77 45.16
N ALA A 130 -12.61 -47.79 44.35
CA ALA A 130 -13.50 -48.90 43.98
C ALA A 130 -12.99 -50.21 44.56
#